data_AF-A0A2R7SMH7-F1
#
_entry.id   AF-A0A2R7SMH7-F1
#
_cell.length_a   1.000
_cell.length_b   1.000
_cell.length_c   1.000
_cell.angle_alpha   90.00
_cell.angle_beta   90.00
_cell.angle_gamma   90.00
#
_symmetry.space_group_name_H-M   'P 1'
#
loop_
_entity.id
_entity.type
_entity.pdbx_description
1 polymer ?
#
loop_
_entity_poly.entity_id
_entity_poly.type
_entity_poly.pdbx_seq_one_letter_code
_entity_poly.pdbx_strand_id
1 'polypeptide(L)'
;MSFAKPHIGIVIGSTREGRFGDKPAGWIHQLAAQRPDLAVELIDLRDHPLPFFNEPASPAWGPVQNEAARHWASKLATLDGLIVVTPEYNHGAPAVLKNAFDYAYKEFSRKPIAFVGYGGVGAARAVEQLRLVAVELQLAPLRNAVHIGMTEFLGVWQQGKRFEDYPHLGQAATAL
;
A
#
# COMPACT_ATOMS: atom_id res chain seq x y z
N MET A 1 -30.23 10.15 -1.52
CA MET A 1 -29.59 8.82 -1.47
C MET A 1 -28.27 9.00 -0.73
N SER A 2 -28.11 8.37 0.44
CA SER A 2 -26.81 8.35 1.10
C SER A 2 -25.97 7.28 0.40
N PHE A 3 -24.93 7.67 -0.33
CA PHE A 3 -23.96 6.71 -0.83
C PHE A 3 -23.21 6.09 0.37
N ALA A 4 -22.89 4.80 0.27
CA ALA A 4 -21.98 4.17 1.25
C ALA A 4 -20.62 4.88 1.18
N LYS A 5 -19.97 5.08 2.34
CA LYS A 5 -18.64 5.71 2.39
C LYS A 5 -17.64 4.83 1.64
N PRO A 6 -16.81 5.37 0.75
CA PRO A 6 -15.73 4.61 0.13
C PRO A 6 -14.82 3.98 1.18
N HIS A 7 -14.52 2.70 1.02
CA HIS A 7 -13.68 1.94 1.93
C HIS A 7 -12.24 1.83 1.43
N ILE A 8 -11.30 2.47 2.13
CA ILE A 8 -9.90 2.56 1.72
C ILE A 8 -9.02 1.66 2.59
N GLY A 9 -8.31 0.73 1.95
CA GLY A 9 -7.36 -0.15 2.62
C GLY A 9 -5.94 0.44 2.62
N ILE A 10 -5.34 0.61 3.79
CA ILE A 10 -3.95 1.01 3.97
C ILE A 10 -3.09 -0.26 4.11
N VAL A 11 -2.41 -0.64 3.04
CA VAL A 11 -1.68 -1.91 2.93
C VAL A 11 -0.22 -1.73 3.33
N ILE A 12 0.25 -2.51 4.31
CA ILE A 12 1.66 -2.53 4.73
C ILE A 12 2.45 -3.52 3.85
N GLY A 13 3.26 -2.99 2.93
CA GLY A 13 3.89 -3.73 1.84
C GLY A 13 5.17 -4.50 2.17
N SER A 14 5.56 -4.64 3.44
CA SER A 14 6.72 -5.43 3.84
C SER A 14 6.38 -6.28 5.03
N THR A 15 6.87 -7.51 5.11
CA THR A 15 6.65 -8.43 6.24
C THR A 15 7.84 -8.54 7.19
N ARG A 16 8.96 -7.83 6.93
CA ARG A 16 10.19 -7.90 7.76
C ARG A 16 9.90 -7.62 9.23
N GLU A 17 10.43 -8.45 10.13
CA GLU A 17 10.41 -8.17 11.57
C GLU A 17 11.05 -6.81 11.88
N GLY A 18 10.47 -6.06 12.83
CA GLY A 18 10.96 -4.72 13.20
C GLY A 18 10.96 -3.70 12.06
N ARG A 19 10.10 -3.87 11.04
CA ARG A 19 10.01 -2.96 9.88
C ARG A 19 9.60 -1.55 10.30
N PHE A 20 10.12 -0.56 9.58
CA PHE A 20 9.70 0.83 9.74
C PHE A 20 8.24 1.07 9.34
N GLY A 21 7.70 0.27 8.41
CA GLY A 21 6.40 0.48 7.77
C GLY A 21 5.19 0.57 8.72
N ASP A 22 5.29 0.04 9.93
CA ASP A 22 4.24 0.15 10.94
C ASP A 22 3.99 1.62 11.35
N LYS A 23 5.06 2.42 11.43
CA LYS A 23 4.98 3.84 11.81
C LYS A 23 4.22 4.69 10.77
N PRO A 24 4.64 4.75 9.48
CA PRO A 24 3.92 5.54 8.49
C PRO A 24 2.53 5.00 8.19
N ALA A 25 2.29 3.68 8.29
CA ALA A 25 0.95 3.13 8.13
C ALA A 25 0.00 3.63 9.22
N GLY A 26 0.43 3.56 10.50
CA GLY A 26 -0.35 4.10 11.61
C GLY A 26 -0.60 5.61 11.50
N TRP A 27 0.42 6.37 11.09
CA TRP A 27 0.29 7.82 10.88
C TRP A 27 -0.72 8.16 9.76
N ILE A 28 -0.62 7.51 8.60
CA ILE A 28 -1.57 7.72 7.49
C ILE A 28 -2.98 7.28 7.87
N HIS A 29 -3.13 6.18 8.60
CA HIS A 29 -4.42 5.75 9.13
C HIS A 29 -5.04 6.80 10.06
N GLN A 30 -4.25 7.39 10.97
CA GLN A 30 -4.74 8.46 11.85
C GLN A 30 -5.18 9.71 11.09
N LEU A 31 -4.47 10.08 10.02
CA LEU A 31 -4.88 11.19 9.16
C LEU A 31 -6.16 10.87 8.38
N ALA A 32 -6.22 9.70 7.77
CA ALA A 32 -7.36 9.28 6.96
C ALA A 32 -8.62 9.04 7.82
N ALA A 33 -8.48 8.55 9.05
CA ALA A 33 -9.60 8.35 9.99
C ALA A 33 -10.27 9.67 10.42
N GLN A 34 -9.63 10.82 10.23
CA GLN A 34 -10.23 12.15 10.47
C GLN A 34 -11.18 12.55 9.34
N ARG A 35 -11.24 11.81 8.22
CA ARG A 35 -12.14 12.06 7.10
C ARG A 35 -13.47 11.34 7.33
N PRO A 36 -14.54 12.05 7.74
CA PRO A 36 -15.82 11.40 8.06
C PRO A 36 -16.52 10.84 6.82
N ASP A 37 -16.08 11.23 5.62
CA ASP A 37 -16.57 10.76 4.33
C ASP A 37 -15.95 9.42 3.87
N LEU A 38 -14.93 8.91 4.56
CA LEU A 38 -14.26 7.65 4.25
C LEU A 38 -14.48 6.60 5.35
N ALA A 39 -14.46 5.33 4.97
CA ALA A 39 -14.12 4.24 5.87
C ALA A 39 -12.68 3.83 5.58
N VAL A 40 -11.87 3.58 6.62
CA VAL A 40 -10.45 3.24 6.46
C VAL A 40 -10.07 2.08 7.34
N GLU A 41 -9.20 1.21 6.85
CA GLU A 41 -8.65 0.11 7.62
C GLU A 41 -7.18 -0.15 7.31
N LEU A 42 -6.45 -0.68 8.29
CA LEU A 42 -5.09 -1.17 8.11
C LEU A 42 -5.09 -2.63 7.68
N ILE A 43 -4.26 -2.96 6.71
CA ILE A 43 -4.12 -4.32 6.16
C ILE A 43 -2.63 -4.68 6.18
N ASP A 44 -2.26 -5.68 6.96
CA ASP A 44 -0.90 -6.16 7.04
C ASP A 44 -0.71 -7.40 6.16
N LEU A 45 0.25 -7.38 5.24
CA LEU A 45 0.57 -8.56 4.43
C LEU A 45 1.09 -9.74 5.26
N ARG A 46 1.47 -9.56 6.54
CA ARG A 46 1.74 -10.69 7.44
C ARG A 46 0.50 -11.52 7.76
N ASP A 47 -0.68 -10.90 7.75
CA ASP A 47 -1.97 -11.58 7.97
C ASP A 47 -2.47 -12.27 6.68
N HIS A 48 -1.74 -12.09 5.58
CA HIS A 48 -2.00 -12.68 4.27
C HIS A 48 -0.76 -13.43 3.77
N PRO A 49 -0.39 -14.59 4.36
CA PRO A 49 0.82 -15.34 4.03
C PRO A 49 0.68 -16.06 2.69
N LEU A 50 0.75 -15.30 1.60
CA LEU A 50 0.68 -15.82 0.23
C LEU A 50 1.94 -16.62 -0.09
N PRO A 51 1.82 -17.83 -0.66
CA PRO A 51 2.97 -18.51 -1.26
C PRO A 51 3.50 -17.69 -2.45
N PHE A 52 4.69 -18.01 -2.97
CA PHE A 52 5.11 -17.39 -4.23
C PHE A 52 4.18 -17.80 -5.37
N PHE A 53 3.84 -16.84 -6.23
CA PHE A 53 2.92 -17.02 -7.33
C PHE A 53 3.24 -18.27 -8.15
N ASN A 54 2.32 -19.23 -8.10
CA ASN A 54 2.44 -20.54 -8.73
C ASN A 54 1.08 -21.07 -9.23
N GLU A 55 0.11 -20.18 -9.45
CA GLU A 55 -1.19 -20.54 -10.00
C GLU A 55 -1.02 -21.04 -11.44
N PRO A 56 -1.80 -22.05 -11.87
CA PRO A 56 -1.71 -22.62 -13.22
C PRO A 56 -2.11 -21.62 -14.32
N ALA A 57 -2.80 -20.54 -13.96
CA ALA A 57 -3.19 -19.46 -14.86
C ALA A 57 -3.13 -18.11 -14.14
N SER A 58 -3.02 -17.03 -14.91
CA SER A 58 -3.12 -15.66 -14.38
C SER A 58 -4.54 -15.37 -13.83
N PRO A 59 -4.65 -14.62 -12.71
CA PRO A 59 -5.94 -14.17 -12.18
C PRO A 59 -6.78 -13.32 -13.15
N ALA A 60 -6.15 -12.79 -14.22
CA ALA A 60 -6.88 -12.13 -15.31
C ALA A 60 -7.82 -13.09 -16.07
N TRP A 61 -7.44 -14.37 -16.17
CA TRP A 61 -8.12 -15.38 -16.99
C TRP A 61 -8.95 -16.39 -16.20
N GLY A 62 -8.75 -16.48 -14.89
CA GLY A 62 -9.47 -17.45 -14.04
C GLY A 62 -9.33 -17.15 -12.55
N PRO A 63 -10.14 -17.80 -11.70
CA PRO A 63 -10.02 -17.66 -10.26
C PRO A 63 -8.72 -18.31 -9.75
N VAL A 64 -8.14 -17.72 -8.70
CA VAL A 64 -7.03 -18.33 -7.96
C VAL A 64 -7.52 -19.57 -7.19
N GLN A 65 -6.70 -20.62 -7.14
CA GLN A 65 -7.01 -21.87 -6.45
C GLN A 65 -6.52 -21.86 -5.01
N ASN A 66 -5.39 -21.21 -4.74
CA ASN A 66 -4.80 -21.16 -3.42
C ASN A 66 -5.75 -20.48 -2.41
N GLU A 67 -5.90 -21.09 -1.23
CA GLU A 67 -6.82 -20.60 -0.19
C GLU A 67 -6.40 -19.23 0.35
N ALA A 68 -5.12 -19.02 0.65
CA ALA A 68 -4.62 -17.71 1.09
C ALA A 68 -4.82 -16.63 0.01
N ALA A 69 -4.64 -16.99 -1.26
CA ALA A 69 -4.93 -16.09 -2.38
C ALA A 69 -6.42 -15.75 -2.49
N ARG A 70 -7.33 -16.71 -2.28
CA ARG A 70 -8.79 -16.44 -2.23
C ARG A 70 -9.17 -15.53 -1.07
N HIS A 71 -8.54 -15.69 0.10
CA HIS A 71 -8.74 -14.77 1.22
C HIS A 71 -8.26 -13.36 0.90
N TRP A 72 -7.09 -13.24 0.28
CA TRP A 72 -6.55 -11.95 -0.18
C TRP A 72 -7.46 -11.29 -1.22
N ALA A 73 -7.90 -12.01 -2.24
CA ALA A 73 -8.86 -11.52 -3.23
C ALA A 73 -10.18 -11.07 -2.58
N SER A 74 -10.70 -11.87 -1.63
CA SER A 74 -11.92 -11.51 -0.88
C SER A 74 -11.72 -10.22 -0.07
N LYS A 75 -10.55 -10.03 0.54
CA LYS A 75 -10.21 -8.79 1.25
C LYS A 75 -10.14 -7.60 0.30
N LEU A 76 -9.48 -7.73 -0.84
CA LEU A 76 -9.44 -6.69 -1.85
C LEU A 76 -10.83 -6.31 -2.35
N ALA A 77 -11.72 -7.29 -2.52
CA ALA A 77 -13.09 -7.07 -2.99
C ALA A 77 -13.92 -6.17 -2.06
N THR A 78 -13.59 -6.05 -0.77
CA THR A 78 -14.28 -5.16 0.18
C THR A 78 -13.83 -3.71 0.13
N LEU A 79 -12.79 -3.41 -0.66
CA LEU A 79 -12.18 -2.09 -0.75
C LEU A 79 -12.65 -1.36 -2.00
N ASP A 80 -12.79 -0.04 -1.89
CA ASP A 80 -13.01 0.86 -3.02
C ASP A 80 -11.71 1.53 -3.49
N GLY A 81 -10.64 1.51 -2.68
CA GLY A 81 -9.35 2.11 -3.01
C GLY A 81 -8.24 1.64 -2.07
N LEU A 82 -6.98 1.91 -2.44
CA LEU A 82 -5.81 1.47 -1.69
C LEU A 82 -4.82 2.61 -1.42
N ILE A 83 -4.20 2.59 -0.24
CA ILE A 83 -2.96 3.32 0.03
C ILE A 83 -1.90 2.28 0.38
N VAL A 84 -0.84 2.19 -0.42
CA VAL A 84 0.22 1.21 -0.20
C VAL A 84 1.41 1.87 0.49
N VAL A 85 1.74 1.37 1.68
CA VAL A 85 2.90 1.77 2.46
C VAL A 85 4.05 0.84 2.14
N THR A 86 5.08 1.33 1.44
CA THR A 86 6.14 0.46 0.90
C THR A 86 7.55 0.97 1.21
N PRO A 87 8.47 0.08 1.66
CA PRO A 87 9.88 0.34 1.53
C PRO A 87 10.32 0.20 0.06
N GLU A 88 11.59 0.50 -0.18
CA GLU A 88 12.32 0.08 -1.38
C GLU A 88 13.44 -0.88 -1.00
N TYR A 89 13.46 -2.04 -1.66
CA TYR A 89 14.50 -3.04 -1.50
C TYR A 89 15.28 -3.17 -2.80
N ASN A 90 16.57 -2.83 -2.76
CA ASN A 90 17.49 -2.94 -3.89
C ASN A 90 16.91 -2.33 -5.18
N HIS A 91 16.48 -1.07 -5.13
CA HIS A 91 15.85 -0.34 -6.24
C HIS A 91 14.51 -0.91 -6.73
N GLY A 92 13.83 -1.75 -5.95
CA GLY A 92 12.54 -2.31 -6.35
C GLY A 92 11.52 -2.38 -5.23
N ALA A 93 10.29 -2.71 -5.64
CA ALA A 93 9.22 -3.05 -4.72
C ALA A 93 9.58 -4.33 -3.92
N PRO A 94 9.14 -4.47 -2.66
CA PRO A 94 9.30 -5.70 -1.91
C PRO A 94 8.69 -6.89 -2.65
N ALA A 95 9.41 -8.02 -2.70
CA ALA A 95 8.93 -9.22 -3.36
C ALA A 95 7.56 -9.67 -2.83
N VAL A 96 7.32 -9.57 -1.52
CA VAL A 96 6.03 -9.91 -0.90
C VAL A 96 4.88 -9.02 -1.39
N LEU A 97 5.12 -7.72 -1.59
CA LEU A 97 4.11 -6.80 -2.10
C LEU A 97 3.81 -7.06 -3.56
N LYS A 98 4.85 -7.25 -4.39
CA LYS A 98 4.67 -7.59 -5.80
C LYS A 98 3.94 -8.94 -5.96
N ASN A 99 4.30 -9.92 -5.14
CA ASN A 99 3.63 -11.22 -5.10
C ASN A 99 2.15 -11.07 -4.72
N ALA A 100 1.81 -10.24 -3.74
CA ALA A 100 0.41 -9.96 -3.40
C ALA A 100 -0.37 -9.33 -4.56
N PHE A 101 0.28 -8.50 -5.37
CA PHE A 101 -0.32 -7.92 -6.58
C PHE A 101 -0.52 -8.97 -7.67
N ASP A 102 0.38 -9.95 -7.80
CA ASP A 102 0.29 -11.01 -8.81
C ASP A 102 -0.85 -12.01 -8.57
N TYR A 103 -1.36 -12.11 -7.34
CA TYR A 103 -2.45 -13.02 -6.98
C TYR A 103 -3.87 -12.47 -7.20
N ALA A 104 -4.04 -11.23 -7.68
CA ALA A 104 -5.36 -10.66 -7.91
C ALA A 104 -5.37 -9.78 -9.16
N TYR A 105 -6.55 -9.61 -9.77
CA TYR A 105 -6.68 -8.77 -10.97
C TYR A 105 -8.01 -8.02 -10.98
N LYS A 106 -9.14 -8.74 -11.05
CA LYS A 106 -10.48 -8.13 -11.16
C LYS A 106 -10.82 -7.32 -9.91
N GLU A 107 -10.34 -7.76 -8.77
CA GLU A 107 -10.51 -7.13 -7.46
C GLU A 107 -9.78 -5.80 -7.35
N PHE A 108 -8.81 -5.52 -8.23
CA PHE A 108 -8.12 -4.24 -8.31
C PHE A 108 -8.77 -3.27 -9.31
N SER A 109 -9.47 -3.80 -10.31
CA SER A 109 -9.93 -3.03 -11.46
C SER A 109 -10.71 -1.77 -11.05
N ARG A 110 -10.29 -0.64 -11.63
CA ARG A 110 -10.87 0.71 -11.48
C ARG A 110 -10.78 1.33 -10.09
N LYS A 111 -10.06 0.72 -9.15
CA LYS A 111 -9.84 1.31 -7.82
C LYS A 111 -8.69 2.34 -7.86
N PRO A 112 -8.82 3.51 -7.23
CA PRO A 112 -7.69 4.40 -7.03
C PRO A 112 -6.64 3.76 -6.13
N ILE A 113 -5.37 4.08 -6.40
CA ILE A 113 -4.24 3.67 -5.56
C ILE A 113 -3.28 4.83 -5.32
N ALA A 114 -2.88 5.02 -4.07
CA ALA A 114 -1.86 5.97 -3.64
C ALA A 114 -0.69 5.25 -2.96
N PHE A 115 0.46 5.94 -2.85
CA PHE A 115 1.68 5.34 -2.30
C PHE A 115 2.31 6.21 -1.21
N VAL A 116 2.78 5.54 -0.17
CA VAL A 116 3.55 6.10 0.94
C VAL A 116 4.85 5.32 1.00
N GLY A 117 5.88 5.89 0.39
CA GLY A 117 7.20 5.30 0.28
C GLY A 117 8.13 5.69 1.42
N TYR A 118 9.01 4.80 1.85
CA TYR A 118 10.04 5.12 2.84
C TYR A 118 11.39 4.45 2.54
N GLY A 119 12.49 5.08 2.99
CA GLY A 119 13.85 4.56 2.85
C GLY A 119 14.79 5.63 2.29
N GLY A 120 15.94 5.22 1.75
CA GLY A 120 17.00 6.16 1.36
C GLY A 120 16.55 7.31 0.46
N VAL A 121 15.67 7.03 -0.50
CA VAL A 121 15.05 8.02 -1.40
C VAL A 121 13.52 8.05 -1.26
N GLY A 122 12.98 7.66 -0.10
CA GLY A 122 11.53 7.59 0.11
C GLY A 122 10.81 6.61 -0.83
N ALA A 123 11.50 5.54 -1.22
CA ALA A 123 11.02 4.50 -2.13
C ALA A 123 10.56 4.99 -3.53
N ALA A 124 11.13 6.10 -4.03
CA ALA A 124 10.73 6.67 -5.32
C ALA A 124 10.71 5.64 -6.46
N ARG A 125 11.72 4.76 -6.55
CA ARG A 125 11.85 3.80 -7.65
C ARG A 125 10.91 2.61 -7.48
N ALA A 126 10.73 2.14 -6.25
CA ALA A 126 9.70 1.15 -5.95
C ALA A 126 8.31 1.67 -6.30
N VAL A 127 8.00 2.93 -5.98
CA VAL A 127 6.72 3.56 -6.34
C VAL A 127 6.55 3.68 -7.85
N GLU A 128 7.59 4.06 -8.59
CA GLU A 128 7.55 4.08 -10.07
C GLU A 128 7.25 2.69 -10.65
N GLN A 129 7.92 1.64 -10.16
CA GLN A 129 7.65 0.27 -10.60
C GLN A 129 6.21 -0.17 -10.26
N LEU A 130 5.76 0.10 -9.04
CA LEU A 130 4.40 -0.26 -8.60
C LEU A 130 3.33 0.49 -9.39
N ARG A 131 3.59 1.70 -9.88
CA ARG A 131 2.66 2.42 -10.76
C ARG A 131 2.50 1.73 -12.10
N LEU A 132 3.58 1.19 -12.68
CA LEU A 132 3.48 0.41 -13.92
C LEU A 132 2.66 -0.86 -13.70
N VAL A 133 2.91 -1.57 -12.59
CA VAL A 133 2.12 -2.76 -12.21
C VAL A 133 0.66 -2.38 -11.95
N ALA A 134 0.40 -1.26 -11.27
CA ALA A 134 -0.95 -0.80 -10.98
C ALA A 134 -1.76 -0.55 -12.27
N VAL A 135 -1.16 0.09 -13.28
CA VAL A 135 -1.81 0.30 -14.58
C VAL A 135 -2.14 -1.02 -15.27
N GLU A 136 -1.24 -2.00 -15.25
CA GLU A 136 -1.49 -3.35 -15.79
C GLU A 136 -2.68 -4.04 -15.10
N LEU A 137 -2.81 -3.86 -13.78
CA LEU A 137 -3.92 -4.37 -12.97
C LEU A 137 -5.19 -3.50 -13.01
N GLN A 138 -5.25 -2.55 -13.94
CA GLN A 138 -6.36 -1.61 -14.12
C GLN A 138 -6.70 -0.74 -12.90
N LEU A 139 -5.74 -0.53 -11.99
CA LEU A 139 -5.85 0.49 -10.94
C LEU A 139 -5.69 1.89 -11.53
N ALA A 140 -6.17 2.89 -10.80
CA ALA A 140 -5.96 4.31 -11.12
C ALA A 140 -4.90 4.93 -10.17
N PRO A 141 -3.59 4.85 -10.48
CA PRO A 141 -2.56 5.40 -9.60
C PRO A 141 -2.57 6.92 -9.57
N LEU A 142 -2.59 7.51 -8.37
CA LEU A 142 -2.50 8.96 -8.18
C LEU A 142 -1.09 9.45 -8.52
N ARG A 143 -0.96 10.65 -9.12
CA ARG A 143 0.35 11.27 -9.41
C ARG A 143 1.14 11.61 -8.14
N ASN A 144 0.48 12.08 -7.08
CA ASN A 144 1.13 12.39 -5.80
C ASN A 144 1.46 11.11 -5.02
N ALA A 145 2.49 11.19 -4.19
CA ALA A 145 2.91 10.16 -3.25
C ALA A 145 3.59 10.82 -2.05
N VAL A 146 3.61 10.15 -0.91
CA VAL A 146 4.44 10.56 0.23
C VAL A 146 5.78 9.84 0.12
N HIS A 147 6.88 10.59 0.18
CA HIS A 147 8.24 10.04 0.15
C HIS A 147 8.97 10.39 1.44
N ILE A 148 9.06 9.42 2.35
CA ILE A 148 9.79 9.55 3.62
C ILE A 148 11.27 9.21 3.35
N GLY A 149 12.05 10.25 3.05
CA GLY A 149 13.47 10.16 2.72
C GLY A 149 14.33 9.78 3.92
N MET A 150 15.65 9.66 3.68
CA MET A 150 16.60 9.22 4.72
C MET A 150 16.56 10.10 5.98
N THR A 151 16.44 11.42 5.81
CA THR A 151 16.43 12.38 6.92
C THR A 151 15.23 12.17 7.83
N GLU A 152 14.03 12.08 7.25
CA GLU A 152 12.77 11.87 7.95
C GLU A 152 12.74 10.47 8.59
N PHE A 153 13.19 9.46 7.83
CA PHE A 153 13.28 8.08 8.28
C PHE A 153 14.14 7.96 9.54
N LEU A 154 15.38 8.47 9.52
CA LEU A 154 16.28 8.39 10.67
C LEU A 154 15.77 9.22 11.86
N GLY A 155 15.20 10.39 11.59
CA GLY A 155 14.60 11.23 12.62
C GLY A 155 13.51 10.49 13.40
N VAL A 156 12.57 9.89 12.69
CA VAL A 156 11.45 9.15 13.29
C VAL A 156 11.90 7.81 13.88
N TRP A 157 12.86 7.14 13.27
CA TRP A 157 13.29 5.80 13.70
C TRP A 157 14.23 5.82 14.90
N GLN A 158 15.14 6.79 14.95
CA GLN A 158 16.27 6.77 15.90
C GLN A 158 16.34 8.01 16.80
N GLN A 159 15.75 9.13 16.40
CA GLN A 159 15.96 10.42 17.06
C GLN A 159 14.71 10.93 17.81
N GLY A 160 13.67 10.09 17.91
CA GLY A 160 12.43 10.44 18.61
C GLY A 160 11.61 11.55 17.94
N LYS A 161 11.91 11.91 16.68
CA LYS A 161 11.08 12.83 15.90
C LYS A 161 9.76 12.17 15.54
N ARG A 162 8.77 13.00 15.21
CA ARG A 162 7.46 12.57 14.73
C ARG A 162 7.24 13.06 13.30
N PHE A 163 6.28 12.48 12.59
CA PHE A 163 6.00 12.90 11.22
C PHE A 163 5.54 14.37 11.14
N GLU A 164 4.93 14.89 12.20
CA GLU A 164 4.50 16.30 12.32
C GLU A 164 5.68 17.28 12.37
N ASP A 165 6.89 16.80 12.72
CA ASP A 165 8.10 17.62 12.70
C ASP A 165 8.61 17.88 11.27
N TYR A 166 7.98 17.24 10.27
CA TYR A 166 8.29 17.37 8.84
C TYR A 166 7.06 17.86 8.05
N PRO A 167 6.79 19.18 8.01
CA PRO A 167 5.55 19.73 7.44
C PRO A 167 5.29 19.32 5.97
N HIS A 168 6.35 19.10 5.20
CA HIS A 168 6.26 18.67 3.81
C HIS A 168 5.63 17.26 3.67
N LEU A 169 5.81 16.37 4.67
CA LEU A 169 5.14 15.06 4.68
C LEU A 169 3.63 15.21 4.89
N GLY A 170 3.20 16.11 5.78
CA GLY A 170 1.77 16.41 5.99
C GLY A 170 1.11 17.01 4.74
N GLN A 171 1.81 17.91 4.04
CA GLN A 171 1.35 18.45 2.76
C GLN A 171 1.20 17.36 1.69
N ALA A 172 2.20 16.47 1.57
CA ALA A 172 2.14 15.36 0.64
C ALA A 172 1.00 14.37 0.99
N ALA A 173 0.78 14.08 2.27
CA ALA A 173 -0.28 13.18 2.72
C ALA A 173 -1.69 13.74 2.46
N THR A 174 -1.87 15.05 2.59
CA THR A 174 -3.15 15.74 2.28
C THR A 174 -3.45 15.73 0.78
N ALA A 175 -2.43 15.53 -0.05
CA ALA A 175 -2.54 15.50 -1.51
C ALA A 175 -2.80 14.11 -2.09
N LEU A 176 -3.00 13.09 -1.23
CA LEU A 176 -3.49 11.74 -1.57
C LEU A 176 -5.01 11.70 -1.49
#